data_AF-A0A831RS10-F1
#
_entry.id   AF-A0A831RS10-F1
#
_cell.length_a   1.000
_cell.length_b   1.000
_cell.length_c   1.000
_cell.angle_alpha   90.00
_cell.angle_beta   90.00
_cell.angle_gamma   90.00
#
_symmetry.space_group_name_H-M   'P 1'
#
loop_
_entity.id
_entity.type
_entity.pdbx_description
1 polymer ?
#
loop_
_entity_poly.entity_id
_entity_poly.type
_entity_poly.pdbx_seq_one_letter_code
_entity_poly.pdbx_strand_id
1 'polypeptide(L)' 'MGSGFGFGIPGIGMLLFWGLIVFLVVWLVRAAAGSRRDRDGGSRAREILDERFARDEIDRAEYEEKRRLLG' A
#
# COMPACT_ATOMS: atom_id res chain seq x y z
N MET A 1 -51.18 -0.86 4.51
CA MET A 1 -50.96 -2.04 5.37
C MET A 1 -49.47 -2.11 5.65
N GLY A 2 -49.09 -1.89 6.91
CA GLY A 2 -47.69 -1.70 7.31
C GLY A 2 -46.87 -2.98 7.30
N SER A 3 -45.57 -2.78 7.02
CA SER A 3 -44.41 -3.52 7.55
C SER A 3 -44.50 -5.05 7.57
N GLY A 4 -44.11 -5.67 6.45
CA GLY A 4 -43.53 -7.02 6.47
C GLY A 4 -42.04 -6.91 6.75
N PHE A 5 -41.66 -7.03 8.02
CA PHE A 5 -40.28 -7.14 8.48
C PHE A 5 -39.51 -8.22 7.67
N GLY A 6 -38.71 -7.80 6.70
CA GLY A 6 -37.72 -8.63 6.01
C GLY A 6 -36.47 -8.94 6.85
N PHE A 7 -36.56 -8.82 8.18
CA PHE A 7 -35.52 -9.15 9.15
C PHE A 7 -35.67 -10.58 9.67
N GLY A 8 -35.96 -11.52 8.77
CA GLY A 8 -35.72 -12.93 9.06
C GLY A 8 -34.21 -13.20 9.04
N ILE A 9 -33.77 -14.24 9.76
CA ILE A 9 -32.45 -14.88 9.69
C ILE A 9 -31.75 -14.81 8.29
N PRO A 10 -32.44 -14.97 7.14
CA PRO A 10 -31.83 -14.78 5.81
C PRO A 10 -31.25 -13.39 5.49
N GLY A 11 -31.72 -12.30 6.12
CA GLY A 11 -31.21 -10.95 5.87
C GLY A 11 -29.83 -10.69 6.49
N ILE A 12 -29.56 -11.32 7.63
CA ILE A 12 -28.27 -11.21 8.33
C ILE A 12 -27.18 -11.94 7.53
N GLY A 13 -27.48 -13.10 6.95
CA GLY A 13 -26.55 -13.84 6.08
C GLY A 13 -26.12 -13.01 4.86
N MET A 14 -27.05 -12.27 4.25
CA MET A 14 -26.75 -11.38 3.13
C MET A 14 -25.82 -10.24 3.54
N LEU A 15 -26.07 -9.59 4.69
CA LEU A 15 -25.22 -8.51 5.20
C LEU A 15 -23.83 -9.01 5.60
N LEU A 16 -23.73 -10.20 6.20
CA LEU A 16 -22.44 -10.83 6.53
C LEU A 16 -21.64 -11.16 5.26
N PHE A 17 -22.30 -11.69 4.22
CA PHE A 17 -21.66 -11.98 2.94
C PHE A 17 -21.10 -10.71 2.28
N TRP A 18 -21.89 -9.64 2.19
CA TRP A 18 -21.42 -8.36 1.66
C TRP A 18 -20.33 -7.73 2.54
N GLY A 19 -20.48 -7.80 3.86
CA GLY A 19 -19.47 -7.33 4.82
C GLY A 19 -18.13 -8.05 4.64
N LEU A 20 -18.16 -9.38 4.45
CA LEU A 20 -16.96 -10.18 4.19
C LEU A 20 -16.29 -9.80 2.86
N ILE A 21 -17.07 -9.60 1.80
CA ILE A 21 -16.55 -9.15 0.50
C ILE A 21 -15.85 -7.79 0.65
N VAL A 22 -16.52 -6.82 1.27
CA VAL A 22 -15.95 -5.48 1.49
C VAL A 22 -14.68 -5.57 2.33
N PHE A 23 -14.69 -6.36 3.40
CA PHE A 23 -13.52 -6.60 4.24
C PHE A 23 -12.36 -7.17 3.43
N LEU A 24 -12.61 -8.17 2.59
CA LEU A 24 -11.58 -8.81 1.76
C LEU A 24 -10.96 -7.82 0.76
N VAL A 25 -11.79 -7.02 0.09
CA VAL A 25 -11.35 -5.97 -0.84
C VAL A 25 -10.51 -4.92 -0.11
N VAL A 26 -10.98 -4.41 1.03
CA VAL A 26 -10.24 -3.42 1.83
C VAL A 26 -8.92 -4.00 2.34
N TRP A 27 -8.92 -5.24 2.82
CA TRP A 27 -7.71 -5.93 3.27
C TRP A 27 -6.70 -6.09 2.14
N LEU A 28 -7.15 -6.52 0.95
CA LEU A 28 -6.29 -6.68 -0.23
C LEU A 28 -5.71 -5.35 -0.69
N VAL A 29 -6.53 -4.30 -0.76
CA VAL A 29 -6.08 -2.94 -1.11
C VAL A 29 -5.10 -2.42 -0.07
N ARG A 30 -5.35 -2.65 1.23
CA ARG A 30 -4.46 -2.21 2.31
C ARG A 30 -3.13 -2.99 2.32
N ALA A 31 -3.15 -4.29 2.05
CA ALA A 31 -1.95 -5.11 1.90
C ALA A 31 -1.13 -4.68 0.67
N ALA A 32 -1.79 -4.44 -0.46
CA ALA A 32 -1.16 -3.95 -1.68
C ALA A 32 -0.62 -2.51 -1.52
N ALA A 33 -1.34 -1.64 -0.81
CA ALA A 33 -0.91 -0.27 -0.52
C ALA A 33 0.21 -0.22 0.52
N GLY A 34 0.20 -1.12 1.51
CA GLY A 34 1.30 -1.29 2.47
C GLY A 34 2.59 -1.73 1.76
N SER A 35 2.50 -2.69 0.84
CA SER A 35 3.65 -3.15 0.04
C SER A 35 4.21 -2.08 -0.91
N ARG A 36 3.42 -1.07 -1.31
CA ARG A 36 3.93 0.08 -2.07
C ARG A 36 4.75 1.03 -1.21
N ARG A 37 4.43 1.20 0.08
CA ARG A 37 5.20 2.11 0.95
C ARG A 37 6.61 1.58 1.25
N ASP A 38 6.77 0.27 1.40
CA ASP A 38 8.08 -0.33 1.62
C ASP A 38 8.93 -0.40 0.33
N ARG A 39 8.30 -0.47 -0.85
CA ARG A 39 9.01 -0.40 -2.15
C ARG A 39 9.31 1.03 -2.60
N ASP A 40 8.45 2.00 -2.32
CA ASP A 40 8.68 3.41 -2.68
C ASP A 40 9.76 4.06 -1.80
N GLY A 41 9.94 3.63 -0.55
CA GLY A 41 11.01 4.17 0.29
C GLY A 41 12.40 3.95 -0.30
N GLY A 42 12.68 2.74 -0.79
CA GLY A 42 13.94 2.41 -1.46
C GLY A 42 14.08 3.00 -2.87
N SER A 43 12.98 3.03 -3.63
CA SER A 43 12.95 3.63 -4.98
C SER A 43 13.19 5.13 -4.94
N ARG A 44 12.47 5.84 -4.06
CA ARG A 44 12.56 7.30 -3.91
C ARG A 44 13.89 7.73 -3.28
N ALA A 45 14.46 6.93 -2.37
CA ALA A 45 15.79 7.19 -1.83
C ALA A 45 16.88 7.10 -2.92
N ARG A 46 16.79 6.13 -3.83
CA ARG A 46 17.70 6.02 -4.98
C ARG A 46 17.51 7.15 -5.99
N GLU A 47 16.27 7.51 -6.29
CA GLU A 47 15.94 8.60 -7.22
C GLU A 47 16.45 9.96 -6.71
N ILE A 48 16.35 10.23 -5.41
CA ILE A 48 16.93 11.43 -4.77
C ILE A 48 18.47 11.40 -4.80
N LEU A 49 19.08 10.23 -4.66
CA LEU A 49 20.54 10.07 -4.73
C LEU A 49 21.06 10.37 -6.14
N ASP A 50 20.39 9.84 -7.16
CA ASP A 50 20.73 10.04 -8.57
C ASP A 50 20.53 11.50 -9.00
N GLU A 51 19.47 12.19 -8.53
CA GLU A 51 19.27 13.62 -8.81
C GLU A 51 20.39 14.49 -8.22
N ARG A 52 20.87 14.17 -7.00
CA ARG A 52 21.96 14.91 -6.34
C ARG A 52 23.34 14.62 -6.94
N PHE A 53 23.56 13.38 -7.38
CA PHE A 53 24.77 13.01 -8.13
C PHE A 53 24.83 13.75 -9.47
N ALA A 54 23.70 13.86 -10.18
CA ALA A 54 23.62 14.62 -11.44
C ALA A 54 23.81 16.13 -11.26
N ARG A 55 23.54 16.66 -10.06
CA ARG A 55 23.82 18.06 -9.67
C ARG A 55 25.27 18.29 -9.24
N ASP A 56 26.13 17.26 -9.26
CA ASP A 56 27.53 17.31 -8.83
C ASP A 56 27.72 17.71 -7.34
N GLU A 57 26.66 17.60 -6.53
CA GLU A 57 26.68 17.92 -5.09
C GLU A 57 27.22 16.77 -4.23
N ILE A 58 27.35 15.56 -4.80
CA ILE A 58 27.83 14.35 -4.11
C ILE A 58 29.01 13.76 -4.89
N ASP A 59 30.12 13.52 -4.18
CA ASP A 59 31.32 12.88 -4.73
C ASP A 59 31.06 11.40 -5.08
N ARG A 60 31.68 10.90 -6.15
CA ARG A 60 31.55 9.51 -6.61
C ARG A 60 31.83 8.47 -5.53
N ALA A 61 32.75 8.76 -4.61
CA ALA A 61 33.08 7.85 -3.51
C ALA A 61 31.90 7.68 -2.54
N GLU A 62 31.17 8.75 -2.23
CA GLU A 62 30.00 8.72 -1.35
C GLU A 62 28.79 8.03 -2.00
N TYR A 63 28.64 8.16 -3.33
CA TYR A 63 27.59 7.49 -4.10
C TYR A 63 27.74 5.97 -4.05
N GLU A 64 28.96 5.45 -4.24
CA GLU A 64 29.21 4.01 -4.22
C GLU A 64 28.98 3.39 -2.83
N GLU A 65 29.35 4.09 -1.76
CA GLU A 65 29.15 3.62 -0.38
C GLU A 65 27.67 3.52 -0.03
N LYS A 66 26.88 4.55 -0.32
CA LYS A 66 25.43 4.57 -0.06
C LYS A 66 24.66 3.59 -0.95
N ARG A 67 25.09 3.39 -2.21
CA ARG A 67 24.50 2.40 -3.11
C ARG A 67 24.74 0.96 -2.63
N ARG A 68 25.91 0.66 -2.05
CA ARG A 68 26.19 -0.65 -1.43
C ARG A 68 25.37 -0.91 -0.18
N LEU A 69 25.02 0.12 0.59
CA LEU A 69 24.20 0.01 1.79
C LEU A 69 22.70 -0.16 1.49
N LEU A 70 22.24 0.31 0.32
CA LEU A 70 20.83 0.26 -0.11
C LEU A 70 20.51 -0.90 -1.06
N GLY A 71 21.49 -1.70 -1.47
CA GLY A 71 21.34 -2.88 -2.35
C GLY A 71 21.09 -4.14 -1.56
#